data_AF-A0A7V1U6M1-F1
#
_entry.id   AF-A0A7V1U6M1-F1
#
_cell.length_a   1.000
_cell.length_b   1.000
_cell.length_c   1.000
_cell.angle_alpha   90.00
_cell.angle_beta   90.00
_cell.angle_gamma   90.00
#
_symmetry.space_group_name_H-M   'P 1'
#
loop_
_entity.id
_entity.type
_entity.pdbx_description
1 polymer ?
#
loop_
_entity_poly.entity_id
_entity_poly.type
_entity_poly.pdbx_seq_one_letter_code
_entity_poly.pdbx_strand_id
1 'polypeptide(L)'
;MRGASGTERVPLRYRSWYRSCVAVRIVGVRRLRDEIAAILEELSEAGAIIVTQRGEGRAVLMDLDRYNELLERLEYLEDSLEALQATEEGAVRVTDLLAE
;
A
#
# COMPACT_ATOMS: atom_id res chain seq x y z
N MET A 1 -33.11 17.76 -3.50
CA MET A 1 -31.96 18.48 -2.90
C MET A 1 -31.67 17.91 -1.53
N ARG A 2 -30.37 17.76 -1.25
CA ARG A 2 -29.67 17.35 -0.01
C ARG A 2 -29.77 15.89 0.42
N GLY A 3 -28.64 15.21 0.18
CA GLY A 3 -28.34 13.86 0.61
C GLY A 3 -27.73 13.82 2.01
N ALA A 4 -27.78 12.62 2.59
CA ALA A 4 -27.10 12.26 3.80
C ALA A 4 -25.69 11.76 3.44
N SER A 5 -24.71 12.63 3.53
CA SER A 5 -23.29 12.25 3.52
C SER A 5 -22.95 11.63 4.87
N GLY A 6 -22.98 10.30 4.95
CA GLY A 6 -22.44 9.53 6.06
C GLY A 6 -20.95 9.80 6.19
N THR A 7 -20.58 10.60 7.18
CA THR A 7 -19.19 10.84 7.56
C THR A 7 -18.79 9.74 8.54
N GLU A 8 -18.33 8.63 8.00
CA GLU A 8 -17.80 7.52 8.80
C GLU A 8 -16.49 7.97 9.43
N ARG A 9 -16.50 8.12 10.76
CA ARG A 9 -15.33 8.54 11.55
C ARG A 9 -14.33 7.40 11.61
N VAL A 10 -13.33 7.45 10.73
CA VAL A 10 -12.18 6.55 10.79
C VAL A 10 -11.44 6.75 12.13
N PRO A 11 -11.25 5.70 12.94
CA PRO A 11 -10.63 5.82 14.25
C PRO A 11 -9.17 6.31 14.18
N LEU A 12 -8.85 7.27 15.06
CA LEU A 12 -7.63 8.08 15.08
C LEU A 12 -6.30 7.30 15.24
N ARG A 13 -6.33 5.98 15.43
CA ARG A 13 -5.12 5.13 15.49
C ARG A 13 -4.49 4.87 14.12
N TYR A 14 -5.25 4.97 13.03
CA TYR A 14 -4.74 4.72 11.68
C TYR A 14 -3.89 5.87 11.10
N ARG A 15 -4.03 7.08 11.65
CA ARG A 15 -3.32 8.28 11.15
C ARG A 15 -1.80 8.22 11.37
N SER A 16 -1.32 7.35 12.27
CA SER A 16 0.11 7.22 12.60
C SER A 16 0.90 6.45 11.54
N TRP A 17 0.27 5.54 10.78
CA TRP A 17 0.99 4.70 9.81
C TRP A 17 1.23 5.40 8.47
N TYR A 18 0.41 6.39 8.11
CA TYR A 18 0.61 7.23 6.92
C TYR A 18 1.52 8.45 7.16
N ARG A 19 1.99 8.64 8.41
CA ARG A 19 2.90 9.75 8.80
C ARG A 19 4.37 9.40 8.59
N SER A 20 4.67 8.29 7.93
CA SER A 20 5.94 8.18 7.22
C SER A 20 5.79 8.96 5.91
N CYS A 21 5.82 10.30 5.99
CA CYS A 21 6.09 11.14 4.83
C CYS A 21 7.54 10.86 4.41
N VAL A 22 7.77 9.70 3.79
CA VAL A 22 8.91 9.51 2.89
C VAL A 22 8.81 10.69 1.92
N ALA A 23 9.86 11.50 1.83
CA ALA A 23 9.90 12.56 0.83
C ALA A 23 9.69 11.87 -0.52
N VAL A 24 8.47 11.96 -1.06
CA VAL A 24 8.12 11.23 -2.27
C VAL A 24 8.83 11.93 -3.40
N ARG A 25 9.89 11.30 -3.89
CA ARG A 25 10.64 11.84 -5.02
C ARG A 25 9.75 11.77 -6.26
N ILE A 26 9.65 12.90 -6.96
CA ILE A 26 8.85 13.03 -8.18
C ILE A 26 9.78 13.35 -9.34
N VAL A 27 9.70 12.57 -10.42
CA VAL A 27 10.50 12.76 -11.63
C VAL A 27 9.59 12.83 -12.85
N GLY A 28 9.87 13.73 -13.78
CA GLY A 28 9.17 13.80 -15.06
C GLY A 28 9.66 12.73 -16.03
N VAL A 29 8.78 12.18 -16.87
CA VAL A 29 9.10 11.09 -17.81
C VAL A 29 10.27 11.41 -18.77
N ARG A 30 10.48 12.68 -19.11
CA ARG A 30 11.63 13.11 -19.92
C ARG A 30 12.95 12.90 -19.18
N ARG A 31 13.04 13.41 -17.94
CA ARG A 31 14.21 13.22 -17.09
C ARG A 31 14.45 11.75 -16.78
N LEU A 32 13.38 10.99 -16.53
CA LEU A 32 13.50 9.53 -16.34
C LEU A 32 14.19 8.86 -17.54
N ARG A 33 13.76 9.19 -18.76
CA ARG A 33 14.35 8.62 -19.98
C ARG A 33 15.80 9.05 -20.18
N ASP A 34 16.11 10.31 -19.87
CA ASP A 34 17.41 10.89 -20.14
C ASP A 34 18.46 10.51 -19.07
N GLU A 35 18.04 10.19 -17.84
CA GLU A 35 18.89 9.94 -16.66
C GLU A 35 18.59 8.60 -15.95
N ILE A 36 18.06 7.58 -16.66
CA ILE A 36 17.51 6.38 -16.01
C ILE A 36 18.49 5.65 -15.08
N ALA A 37 19.78 5.56 -15.46
CA ALA A 37 20.80 4.87 -14.65
C ALA A 37 21.01 5.54 -13.30
N ALA A 38 21.21 6.87 -13.28
CA ALA A 38 21.38 7.64 -12.04
C ALA A 38 20.12 7.58 -11.16
N ILE A 39 18.93 7.63 -11.79
CA ILE A 39 17.67 7.51 -11.06
C ILE A 39 17.50 6.13 -10.41
N LEU A 40 17.96 5.06 -11.07
CA LEU A 40 17.94 3.70 -10.52
C LEU A 40 18.93 3.53 -9.36
N GLU A 41 20.12 4.14 -9.43
CA GLU A 41 21.09 4.13 -8.31
C GLU A 41 20.47 4.77 -7.05
N GLU A 42 19.81 5.92 -7.23
CA GLU A 42 19.14 6.65 -6.16
C GLU A 42 17.80 6.00 -5.71
N LEU A 43 17.27 5.01 -6.44
CA LEU A 43 15.99 4.37 -6.12
C LEU A 43 16.05 3.61 -4.79
N SER A 44 17.21 3.03 -4.48
CA SER A 44 17.46 2.29 -3.24
C SER A 44 17.27 3.17 -1.99
N GLU A 45 17.70 4.43 -2.06
CA GLU A 45 17.57 5.41 -0.98
C GLU A 45 16.14 5.97 -0.88
N ALA A 46 15.50 6.21 -2.03
CA ALA A 46 14.16 6.78 -2.09
C ALA A 46 13.04 5.78 -1.76
N GLY A 47 13.29 4.48 -1.95
CA GLY A 47 12.33 3.39 -1.79
C GLY A 47 11.26 3.33 -2.90
N ALA A 48 10.73 4.48 -3.32
CA ALA A 48 9.85 4.61 -4.47
C ALA A 48 9.92 6.02 -5.08
N ILE A 49 9.75 6.12 -6.40
CA ILE A 49 9.76 7.38 -7.15
C ILE A 49 8.48 7.49 -7.97
N ILE A 50 7.75 8.60 -7.82
CA ILE A 50 6.60 8.91 -8.67
C ILE A 50 7.09 9.45 -10.01
N VAL A 51 6.61 8.84 -11.10
CA VAL A 51 6.85 9.30 -12.46
C VAL A 51 5.66 10.12 -12.94
N THR A 52 5.94 11.33 -13.40
CA THR A 52 4.93 12.25 -13.93
C THR A 52 5.03 12.43 -15.43
N GLN A 53 3.89 12.66 -16.07
CA GLN A 53 3.80 13.08 -17.46
C GLN A 53 2.87 14.29 -17.53
N ARG A 54 3.34 15.40 -18.10
CA ARG A 54 2.60 16.68 -18.15
C ARG A 54 2.11 17.17 -16.78
N GLY A 55 2.90 16.92 -15.72
CA GLY A 55 2.60 17.33 -14.34
C GLY A 55 1.70 16.37 -13.56
N GLU A 56 1.16 15.33 -14.19
CA GLU A 56 0.30 14.35 -13.53
C GLU A 56 1.07 13.07 -13.22
N GLY A 57 0.85 12.49 -12.03
CA GLY A 57 1.40 11.19 -11.67
C GLY A 57 0.82 10.09 -12.56
N ARG A 58 1.70 9.29 -13.19
CA ARG A 58 1.32 8.24 -14.14
C ARG A 58 1.84 6.85 -13.78
N ALA A 59 2.96 6.78 -13.10
CA ALA A 59 3.56 5.52 -12.67
C ALA A 59 4.35 5.70 -11.38
N VAL A 60 4.70 4.59 -10.75
CA VAL A 60 5.64 4.52 -9.64
C VAL A 60 6.76 3.58 -10.05
N LEU A 61 8.00 4.04 -9.90
CA LEU A 61 9.20 3.23 -10.02
C LEU A 61 9.59 2.78 -8.60
N MET A 62 9.80 1.48 -8.42
CA MET A 62 10.26 0.88 -7.17
C MET A 62 11.05 -0.38 -7.48
N ASP A 63 11.80 -0.84 -6.50
CA ASP A 63 12.48 -2.14 -6.58
C ASP A 63 11.45 -3.29 -6.69
N LEU A 64 11.79 -4.32 -7.45
CA LEU A 64 10.89 -5.45 -7.71
C LEU A 64 10.64 -6.28 -6.44
N ASP A 65 11.67 -6.51 -5.64
CA ASP A 65 11.55 -7.27 -4.39
C ASP A 65 10.67 -6.48 -3.42
N ARG A 66 10.84 -5.15 -3.38
CA ARG A 66 9.96 -4.28 -2.59
C ARG A 66 8.50 -4.34 -3.03
N TYR A 67 8.24 -4.42 -4.33
CA TYR A 67 6.89 -4.59 -4.86
C TYR A 67 6.29 -5.94 -4.42
N ASN A 68 7.06 -7.02 -4.52
CA ASN A 68 6.60 -8.36 -4.12
C ASN A 68 6.32 -8.43 -2.61
N GLU A 69 7.18 -7.84 -1.76
CA GLU A 69 6.94 -7.73 -0.32
C GLU A 69 5.61 -7.02 0.01
N LEU A 70 5.26 -5.98 -0.76
CA LEU A 70 4.00 -5.26 -0.56
C LEU A 70 2.79 -6.12 -0.95
N LEU A 71 2.92 -6.94 -1.99
CA LEU A 71 1.86 -7.89 -2.38
C LEU A 71 1.67 -8.98 -1.33
N GLU A 72 2.75 -9.63 -0.89
CA GLU A 72 2.71 -10.67 0.15
C GLU A 72 2.11 -10.11 1.45
N ARG A 73 2.47 -8.88 1.81
CA ARG A 73 1.91 -8.22 2.99
C ARG A 73 0.43 -7.87 2.83
N LEU A 74 -0.02 -7.55 1.63
CA LEU A 74 -1.43 -7.30 1.35
C LEU A 74 -2.23 -8.59 1.52
N GLU A 75 -1.80 -9.68 0.88
CA GLU A 75 -2.41 -11.01 1.00
C GLU A 75 -2.52 -11.43 2.47
N TYR A 76 -1.42 -11.35 3.22
CA TYR A 76 -1.42 -11.68 4.64
C TYR A 76 -2.41 -10.85 5.46
N LEU A 77 -2.58 -9.56 5.12
CA LEU A 77 -3.53 -8.67 5.81
C LEU A 77 -4.98 -8.99 5.45
N GLU A 78 -5.26 -9.37 4.20
CA GLU A 78 -6.57 -9.81 3.74
C GLU A 78 -6.97 -11.12 4.43
N ASP A 79 -6.09 -12.11 4.47
CA ASP A 79 -6.30 -13.38 5.20
C ASP A 79 -6.51 -13.14 6.71
N SER A 80 -5.72 -12.25 7.29
CA SER A 80 -5.86 -11.89 8.71
C SER A 80 -7.20 -11.22 9.00
N LEU A 81 -7.69 -10.39 8.07
CA LEU A 81 -8.98 -9.73 8.19
C LEU A 81 -10.13 -10.76 8.08
N GLU A 82 -10.05 -11.68 7.12
CA GLU A 82 -11.04 -12.76 6.96
C GLU A 82 -11.11 -13.62 8.23
N ALA A 83 -9.96 -14.02 8.78
CA ALA A 83 -9.91 -14.80 10.02
C ALA A 83 -10.54 -14.06 11.20
N LEU A 84 -10.31 -12.75 11.33
CA LEU A 84 -10.94 -11.91 12.37
C LEU A 84 -12.45 -11.82 12.16
N GLN A 85 -12.92 -11.58 10.94
CA GLN A 85 -14.35 -11.50 10.62
C GLN A 85 -15.06 -12.82 10.88
N ALA A 86 -14.46 -13.94 10.50
CA ALA A 86 -14.99 -15.27 10.79
C ALA A 86 -15.15 -15.50 12.31
N THR A 87 -14.19 -15.05 13.13
CA THR A 87 -14.35 -15.15 14.59
C THR A 87 -15.48 -14.28 15.14
N GLU A 88 -15.77 -13.12 14.54
CA GLU A 88 -16.90 -12.28 14.93
C GLU A 88 -18.25 -12.91 14.53
N GLU A 89 -18.29 -13.65 13.42
CA GLU A 89 -19.49 -14.34 12.90
C GLU A 89 -19.76 -15.71 13.55
N GLY A 90 -18.95 -16.11 14.53
CA GLY A 90 -19.13 -17.37 15.27
C GLY A 90 -18.50 -18.59 14.60
N ALA A 91 -17.44 -18.40 13.82
CA ALA A 91 -16.70 -19.50 13.21
C ALA A 91 -16.11 -20.47 14.25
N VAL A 92 -16.13 -21.75 13.90
CA VAL A 92 -15.57 -22.86 14.69
C VAL A 92 -14.06 -22.90 14.47
N ARG A 93 -13.28 -23.11 15.53
CA ARG A 93 -11.82 -23.22 15.39
C ARG A 93 -11.47 -24.52 14.66
N VAL A 94 -10.43 -24.48 13.82
CA VAL A 94 -9.93 -25.66 13.11
C VAL A 94 -9.55 -26.79 14.08
N THR A 95 -9.06 -26.46 15.27
CA THR A 95 -8.77 -27.44 16.34
C THR A 95 -9.99 -28.23 16.78
N ASP A 96 -11.17 -27.62 16.71
CA ASP A 96 -12.42 -28.23 17.16
C ASP A 96 -12.99 -29.17 16.08
N LEU A 97 -12.65 -28.94 14.80
CA LEU A 97 -13.02 -29.79 13.65
C LEU A 97 -12.13 -31.03 13.50
N LEU A 98 -10.90 -31.01 14.02
CA LEU A 98 -9.95 -32.13 13.94
C LEU A 98 -10.02 -33.08 15.16
N ALA A 99 -10.94 -32.81 16.09
CA ALA A 99 -11.12 -33.58 17.31
C ALA A 99 -12.21 -34.68 17.21
N GLU A 100 -12.81 -34.87 16.03
CA GLU A 100 -13.68 -36.01 15.67
C GLU A 100 -12.90 -37.11 14.92
#